data_AF-A0A7V9TMD9-F1
#
_entry.id   AF-A0A7V9TMD9-F1
#
_cell.length_a   1.000
_cell.length_b   1.000
_cell.length_c   1.000
_cell.angle_alpha   90.00
_cell.angle_beta   90.00
_cell.angle_gamma   90.00
#
_symmetry.space_group_name_H-M   'P 1'
#
loop_
_entity.id
_entity.type
_entity.pdbx_description
1 polymer ?
#
loop_
_entity_poly.entity_id
_entity_poly.type
_entity_poly.pdbx_seq_one_letter_code
_entity_poly.pdbx_strand_id
1 'polypeptide(L)'
;MADHTHPTTDHAHAEGEHAHPTWKTYKWIALILTLVTVIEVWAYYIPQFVASRVFVPALLIMSAFKFIVVVMFYMHLKYDHKLFRTLFVGPLIIAALTLIALMFLFGHLGIRLG
;
A
#
# COMPACT_ATOMS: atom_id res chain seq x y z
N MET A 1 43.81 -48.56 -18.86
CA MET A 1 42.33 -48.65 -18.78
C MET A 1 41.97 -48.30 -17.34
N ALA A 2 41.79 -47.00 -17.05
CA ALA A 2 41.45 -46.56 -15.69
C ALA A 2 39.92 -46.63 -15.55
N ASP A 3 39.45 -47.38 -14.56
CA ASP A 3 38.04 -47.54 -14.24
C ASP A 3 37.55 -46.27 -13.53
N HIS A 4 36.64 -45.55 -14.17
CA HIS A 4 36.03 -44.34 -13.62
C HIS A 4 34.77 -44.74 -12.83
N THR A 5 34.94 -45.19 -11.59
CA THR A 5 33.81 -45.38 -10.67
C THR A 5 33.39 -44.03 -10.09
N HIS A 6 32.54 -43.31 -10.80
CA HIS A 6 31.80 -42.17 -10.26
C HIS A 6 30.77 -42.72 -9.26
N PRO A 7 30.77 -42.34 -7.98
CA PRO A 7 29.60 -42.58 -7.16
C PRO A 7 28.49 -41.69 -7.75
N THR A 8 27.48 -42.32 -8.33
CA THR A 8 26.20 -41.67 -8.58
C THR A 8 25.58 -41.41 -7.22
N THR A 9 25.85 -40.24 -6.68
CA THR A 9 25.10 -39.68 -5.58
C THR A 9 23.66 -39.59 -6.05
N ASP A 10 22.82 -40.49 -5.55
CA ASP A 10 21.37 -40.46 -5.75
C ASP A 10 20.87 -39.05 -5.45
N HIS A 11 20.46 -38.35 -6.51
CA HIS A 11 19.63 -37.15 -6.39
C HIS A 11 18.24 -37.61 -5.94
N ALA A 12 18.14 -38.01 -4.67
CA ALA A 12 16.88 -38.02 -3.96
C ALA A 12 16.41 -36.57 -3.91
N HIS A 13 15.52 -36.24 -4.85
CA HIS A 13 14.68 -35.05 -4.80
C HIS A 13 13.84 -35.11 -3.53
N ALA A 14 14.43 -34.69 -2.41
CA ALA A 14 13.67 -34.16 -1.31
C ALA A 14 13.13 -32.81 -1.78
N GLU A 15 11.93 -32.84 -2.40
CA GLU A 15 11.02 -31.70 -2.45
C GLU A 15 10.65 -31.34 -1.00
N GLY A 16 11.61 -30.78 -0.27
CA GLY A 16 11.33 -29.96 0.88
C GLY A 16 10.61 -28.74 0.36
N GLU A 17 9.29 -28.72 0.54
CA GLU A 17 8.42 -27.57 0.42
C GLU A 17 9.18 -26.31 0.86
N HIS A 18 9.70 -25.56 -0.11
CA HIS A 18 10.10 -24.18 0.11
C HIS A 18 8.82 -23.39 0.32
N ALA A 19 8.28 -23.50 1.53
CA ALA A 19 7.27 -22.62 2.06
C ALA A 19 7.85 -21.21 2.03
N HIS A 20 7.67 -20.51 0.91
CA HIS A 20 7.91 -19.08 0.79
C HIS A 20 6.98 -18.38 1.80
N PRO A 21 7.46 -17.93 2.98
CA PRO A 21 6.61 -17.51 4.09
C PRO A 21 5.92 -16.16 3.84
N THR A 22 6.21 -15.53 2.70
CA THR A 22 5.79 -14.18 2.35
C THR A 22 4.40 -14.12 1.71
N TRP A 23 3.98 -15.19 0.99
CA TRP A 23 2.73 -15.19 0.21
C TRP A 23 1.47 -15.07 1.07
N LYS A 24 1.43 -15.76 2.22
CA LYS A 24 0.26 -15.79 3.10
C LYS A 24 -0.07 -14.39 3.64
N THR A 25 0.95 -13.63 4.02
CA THR A 25 0.78 -12.25 4.53
C THR A 25 0.18 -11.36 3.45
N TYR A 26 0.77 -11.30 2.25
CA TYR A 26 0.28 -10.44 1.17
C TYR A 26 -1.17 -10.72 0.74
N LYS A 27 -1.59 -11.99 0.77
CA LYS A 27 -2.99 -12.36 0.51
C LYS A 27 -3.96 -11.76 1.52
N TRP A 28 -3.61 -11.76 2.80
CA TRP A 28 -4.45 -11.17 3.85
C TRP A 28 -4.49 -9.65 3.74
N ILE A 29 -3.36 -8.99 3.46
CA ILE A 29 -3.36 -7.54 3.20
C ILE A 29 -4.24 -7.20 1.99
N ALA A 30 -4.13 -7.97 0.89
CA ALA A 30 -4.96 -7.77 -0.31
C ALA A 30 -6.43 -7.84 0.03
N LEU A 31 -6.83 -8.87 0.77
CA LEU A 31 -8.21 -9.10 1.17
C LEU A 31 -8.76 -7.94 2.02
N ILE A 32 -7.97 -7.44 2.98
CA ILE A 32 -8.36 -6.28 3.79
C ILE A 32 -8.56 -5.04 2.90
N LEU A 33 -7.61 -4.75 2.00
CA LEU A 33 -7.73 -3.59 1.09
C LEU A 33 -8.94 -3.70 0.16
N THR A 34 -9.21 -4.90 -0.36
CA THR A 34 -10.40 -5.17 -1.16
C THR A 34 -11.66 -4.92 -0.35
N LEU A 35 -11.74 -5.43 0.89
CA LEU A 35 -12.89 -5.23 1.75
C LEU A 35 -13.12 -3.74 2.05
N VAL A 36 -12.06 -2.99 2.40
CA VAL A 36 -12.15 -1.53 2.61
C VAL A 36 -12.63 -0.82 1.32
N THR A 37 -12.23 -1.31 0.15
CA THR A 37 -12.67 -0.75 -1.14
C THR A 37 -14.13 -1.06 -1.46
N VAL A 38 -14.60 -2.28 -1.16
CA VAL A 38 -16.02 -2.61 -1.28
C VAL A 38 -16.86 -1.74 -0.34
N ILE A 39 -16.42 -1.55 0.90
CA ILE A 39 -17.09 -0.68 1.88
C ILE A 39 -17.15 0.76 1.38
N GLU A 40 -16.05 1.28 0.84
CA GLU A 40 -16.00 2.64 0.26
C GLU A 40 -17.00 2.80 -0.89
N VAL A 41 -17.00 1.86 -1.85
CA VAL A 41 -17.97 1.86 -2.95
C VAL A 41 -19.40 1.77 -2.43
N TRP A 42 -19.65 0.91 -1.44
CA TRP A 42 -20.97 0.75 -0.83
C TRP A 42 -21.44 2.02 -0.12
N ALA A 43 -20.54 2.76 0.52
CA ALA A 43 -20.85 4.02 1.19
C ALA A 43 -21.39 5.09 0.22
N TYR A 44 -21.01 5.05 -1.07
CA TYR A 44 -21.59 5.94 -2.10
C TYR A 44 -23.06 5.67 -2.39
N TYR A 45 -23.56 4.45 -2.13
CA TYR A 45 -24.96 4.09 -2.38
C TYR A 45 -25.91 4.50 -1.24
N ILE A 46 -25.40 5.12 -0.17
CA ILE A 46 -26.18 5.53 1.00
C ILE A 46 -26.44 7.05 0.92
N PRO A 47 -27.63 7.51 0.47
CA PRO A 47 -27.87 8.93 0.17
C PRO A 47 -27.72 9.85 1.39
N GLN A 48 -28.18 9.37 2.55
CA GLN A 48 -28.06 10.04 3.84
C GLN A 48 -26.60 10.22 4.29
N PHE A 49 -25.72 9.30 3.91
CA PHE A 49 -24.30 9.37 4.24
C PHE A 49 -23.57 10.32 3.29
N VAL A 50 -23.86 10.25 1.99
CA VAL A 50 -23.29 11.15 0.97
C VAL A 50 -23.67 12.61 1.22
N ALA A 51 -24.90 12.87 1.69
CA ALA A 51 -25.34 14.21 2.05
C ALA A 51 -24.68 14.77 3.32
N SER A 52 -23.96 13.93 4.08
CA SER A 52 -23.31 14.35 5.31
C SER A 52 -21.98 15.07 5.04
N ARG A 53 -21.65 16.08 5.85
CA ARG A 53 -20.34 16.76 5.80
C ARG A 53 -19.17 15.84 6.20
N VAL A 54 -19.47 14.68 6.79
CA VAL A 54 -18.50 13.66 7.25
C VAL A 54 -18.09 12.73 6.11
N PHE A 55 -18.85 12.68 5.02
CA PHE A 55 -18.59 11.80 3.87
C PHE A 55 -17.17 11.97 3.30
N VAL A 56 -16.84 13.20 2.90
CA VAL A 56 -15.55 13.55 2.29
C VAL A 56 -14.37 13.23 3.21
N PRO A 57 -14.32 13.67 4.48
CA PRO A 57 -13.19 13.34 5.35
C PRO A 57 -13.10 11.84 5.66
N ALA A 58 -14.23 11.12 5.78
CA ALA A 58 -14.21 9.68 5.99
C ALA A 58 -13.57 8.93 4.81
N LEU A 59 -13.92 9.29 3.58
CA LEU A 59 -13.30 8.72 2.38
C LEU A 59 -11.82 9.07 2.25
N LEU A 60 -11.45 10.31 2.60
CA LEU A 60 -10.04 10.72 2.62
C LEU A 60 -9.22 9.86 3.59
N ILE A 61 -9.77 9.58 4.79
CA ILE A 61 -9.12 8.72 5.79
C ILE A 61 -9.00 7.28 5.29
N MET A 62 -10.05 6.72 4.69
CA MET A 62 -10.02 5.37 4.12
C MET A 62 -9.01 5.24 2.98
N SER A 63 -8.92 6.26 2.12
CA SER A 63 -7.92 6.33 1.05
C SER A 63 -6.49 6.45 1.61
N ALA A 64 -6.27 7.31 2.61
CA ALA A 64 -4.98 7.44 3.29
C ALA A 64 -4.55 6.13 3.96
N PHE A 65 -5.48 5.42 4.62
CA PHE A 65 -5.23 4.10 5.20
C PHE A 65 -4.75 3.10 4.14
N LYS A 66 -5.46 3.00 3.01
CA LYS A 66 -5.06 2.11 1.90
C LYS A 66 -3.68 2.46 1.39
N PHE A 67 -3.42 3.75 1.17
CA PHE A 67 -2.12 4.23 0.71
C PHE A 67 -1.00 3.81 1.67
N ILE A 68 -1.18 3.99 2.98
CA ILE A 68 -0.19 3.58 3.99
C ILE A 68 0.07 2.08 3.94
N VAL A 69 -0.99 1.27 3.90
CA VAL A 69 -0.88 -0.19 3.84
C VAL A 69 -0.15 -0.62 2.56
N VAL A 70 -0.46 -0.01 1.42
CA VAL A 70 0.20 -0.30 0.13
C VAL A 70 1.67 0.07 0.18
N VAL A 71 2.01 1.25 0.69
CA VAL A 71 3.40 1.71 0.79
C VAL A 71 4.19 0.84 1.76
N MET A 72 3.63 0.50 2.92
CA MET A 72 4.34 -0.31 3.92
C MET A 72 4.57 -1.75 3.44
N PHE A 73 3.55 -2.38 2.87
CA PHE A 73 3.61 -3.81 2.54
C PHE A 73 3.93 -4.05 1.06
N TYR A 74 3.19 -3.51 0.10
CA TYR A 74 3.41 -3.80 -1.33
C TYR A 74 4.62 -3.09 -1.94
N MET A 75 4.94 -1.87 -1.50
CA MET A 75 6.18 -1.19 -1.90
C MET A 75 7.39 -1.63 -1.06
N HIS A 76 7.22 -2.63 -0.20
CA HIS A 76 8.27 -3.27 0.60
C HIS A 76 9.00 -2.36 1.60
N LEU A 77 8.62 -1.08 1.76
CA LEU A 77 9.28 -0.15 2.70
C LEU A 77 9.38 -0.65 4.14
N LYS A 78 8.45 -1.51 4.60
CA LYS A 78 8.51 -2.09 5.95
C LYS A 78 9.69 -3.06 6.12
N TYR A 79 10.08 -3.74 5.03
CA TYR A 79 11.12 -4.76 5.01
C TYR A 79 12.43 -4.26 4.37
N ASP A 80 12.39 -3.11 3.69
CA ASP A 80 13.53 -2.48 3.03
C ASP A 80 14.40 -1.60 3.95
N HIS A 81 15.60 -1.25 3.46
CA HIS A 81 16.50 -0.33 4.14
C HIS A 81 15.89 1.07 4.31
N LYS A 82 16.26 1.73 5.41
CA LYS A 82 15.79 3.08 5.78
C LYS A 82 15.94 4.13 4.66
N LEU A 83 16.89 3.94 3.74
CA LEU A 83 17.12 4.81 2.59
C LEU A 83 15.92 4.87 1.63
N PHE A 84 15.35 3.71 1.25
CA PHE A 84 14.18 3.66 0.36
C PHE A 84 12.96 4.33 1.00
N ARG A 85 12.80 4.17 2.32
CA ARG A 85 11.75 4.86 3.07
C ARG A 85 11.91 6.38 3.03
N THR A 86 13.13 6.89 3.26
CA THR A 86 13.36 8.35 3.25
C THR A 86 13.18 8.94 1.85
N LEU A 87 13.66 8.25 0.80
CA LEU A 87 13.50 8.70 -0.58
C LEU A 87 12.04 8.72 -1.06
N PHE A 88 11.17 7.88 -0.49
CA PHE A 88 9.74 7.91 -0.78
C PHE A 88 8.99 8.95 0.06
N VAL A 89 9.22 8.96 1.38
CA VAL A 89 8.48 9.80 2.33
C VAL A 89 8.87 11.28 2.19
N GLY A 90 10.12 11.60 1.86
CA GLY A 90 10.58 12.98 1.69
C GLY A 90 9.80 13.75 0.62
N PRO A 91 9.81 13.30 -0.65
CA PRO A 91 9.01 13.90 -1.72
C PRO A 91 7.51 13.87 -1.44
N LEU A 92 7.00 12.82 -0.79
CA LEU A 92 5.59 12.71 -0.42
C LEU A 92 5.16 13.83 0.54
N ILE A 93 5.96 14.12 1.57
CA ILE A 93 5.68 15.20 2.52
C ILE A 93 5.74 16.55 1.81
N ILE A 94 6.75 16.78 0.98
CA ILE A 94 6.87 18.01 0.20
C ILE A 94 5.63 18.19 -0.68
N ALA A 95 5.20 17.16 -1.41
CA ALA A 95 4.00 17.21 -2.24
C ALA A 95 2.74 17.52 -1.41
N ALA A 96 2.53 16.85 -0.28
CA ALA A 96 1.38 17.08 0.59
C ALA A 96 1.35 18.52 1.14
N LEU A 97 2.50 19.03 1.59
CA LEU A 97 2.62 20.40 2.08
C LEU A 97 2.38 21.42 0.97
N THR A 98 2.92 21.20 -0.23
CA THR A 98 2.66 22.09 -1.38
C THR A 98 1.18 22.11 -1.74
N LEU A 99 0.49 20.95 -1.72
CA LEU A 99 -0.94 20.87 -2.00
C LEU A 99 -1.75 21.64 -0.95
N ILE A 100 -1.45 21.45 0.34
CA ILE A 100 -2.12 22.19 1.43
C ILE A 100 -1.86 23.69 1.32
N ALA A 101 -0.63 24.10 1.03
CA ALA A 101 -0.26 25.51 0.84
C ALA A 101 -1.02 26.12 -0.35
N LEU A 102 -1.13 25.41 -1.48
CA LEU A 102 -1.90 25.85 -2.64
C LEU A 102 -3.39 25.96 -2.33
N MET A 103 -3.98 24.98 -1.64
CA MET A 103 -5.39 25.05 -1.21
C MET A 103 -5.64 26.25 -0.31
N PHE A 104 -4.71 26.57 0.61
CA PHE A 104 -4.82 27.75 1.47
C PHE A 104 -4.65 29.06 0.68
N LEU A 105 -3.67 29.13 -0.22
CA LEU A 105 -3.39 30.31 -1.05
C LEU A 105 -4.57 30.64 -1.96
N PHE A 106 -5.06 29.67 -2.74
CA PHE A 106 -6.20 29.87 -3.64
C PHE A 106 -7.53 29.94 -2.89
N GLY A 107 -7.69 29.24 -1.78
CA GLY A 107 -8.87 29.38 -0.91
C GLY A 107 -8.99 30.79 -0.34
N HIS A 108 -7.91 31.35 0.19
CA HIS A 108 -7.89 32.73 0.69
C HIS A 108 -8.04 33.76 -0.46
N LEU A 109 -7.44 33.51 -1.63
CA LEU A 109 -7.58 34.38 -2.80
C LEU A 109 -9.02 34.38 -3.37
N GLY A 110 -9.67 33.22 -3.41
CA GLY A 110 -11.07 33.09 -3.85
C GLY A 110 -12.07 33.78 -2.92
N ILE A 111 -11.81 33.81 -1.62
CA ILE A 111 -12.64 34.53 -0.62
C ILE A 111 -12.50 36.06 -0.75
N ARG A 112 -11.40 36.56 -1.34
CA ARG A 112 -11.13 38.01 -1.48
C ARG A 112 -11.64 38.61 -2.79
N LEU A 113 -11.95 37.79 -3.80
CA LEU A 113 -12.35 38.22 -5.15
C LEU A 113 -13.84 38.00 -5.47
N GLY A 114 -14.60 37.33 -4.58
CA GLY A 114 -16.06 37.19 -4.64
C GLY A 114 -16.74 38.07 -3.62
#